data_AF-A0A9R1KJL5-F1
#
_entry.id   AF-A0A9R1KJL5-F1
#
_cell.length_a   1.000
_cell.length_b   1.000
_cell.length_c   1.000
_cell.angle_alpha   90.00
_cell.angle_beta   90.00
_cell.angle_gamma   90.00
#
_symmetry.space_group_name_H-M   'P 1'
#
loop_
_entity.id
_entity.type
_entity.pdbx_description
1 polymer ?
#
loop_
_entity_poly.entity_id
_entity_poly.type
_entity_poly.pdbx_seq_one_letter_code
_entity_poly.pdbx_strand_id
1 'polypeptide(L)'
;MTSFGDDEKPPSPNAGKNGDRGLYAGSKDGLVMMAIPAYNRKDVGLTKDTVTAMVEIRATSSAAMREGLDLVAVLDVSGGMGGDKIQSVKKALQFVIMKLTSVDRLSIVTFDSTARRLTPLRSMTQAAQTDLKADVDGLAAGGGTDIKAGLELGLAVLAGRVHAESRTPNIFLMSDGQTTSGDPREVHPGEVAVYTFGFGAGTNHKLLSDLAKKSTGGTYSAVPDGTNLSAPFSQLLGGLLTVVAQDVQLTLEPNTADGDLEKMTVAPGTDYTTITDDKRGLITIKFGTLFSGEARKVAVNFTLRDSDETEEYDATLAEARHSYAGQKTRQSLEAILIVRTPNPSSPVDAGAVENRSVLAEEVRRMHADTINAASLLADDERLEEARERIADAQNAVEDIVLLDLDDGEKMVNALRAELLQLLAFMESQEIYNERGHPYALATVTSHGRQRTAARGDEGEVMCLYATPRMNAYLEQAKRFEENPKEPMPTADDDVEGEIS
;
A
#
# COMPACT_ATOMS: atom_id res chain seq x y z
N MET A 1 -26.93 19.87 6.53
CA MET A 1 -25.67 19.99 5.77
C MET A 1 -24.76 20.93 6.53
N THR A 2 -23.88 20.39 7.36
CA THR A 2 -22.74 21.13 7.91
C THR A 2 -21.83 21.53 6.75
N SER A 3 -21.53 22.82 6.62
CA SER A 3 -20.60 23.33 5.61
C SER A 3 -19.17 23.03 6.07
N PHE A 4 -18.45 22.17 5.33
CA PHE A 4 -17.06 21.77 5.64
C PHE A 4 -16.00 22.61 4.89
N GLY A 5 -16.38 23.71 4.24
CA GLY A 5 -15.49 24.63 3.52
C GLY A 5 -14.75 25.63 4.42
N ASP A 6 -14.35 25.18 5.61
CA ASP A 6 -13.62 25.93 6.63
C ASP A 6 -12.16 25.47 6.76
N ASP A 7 -11.63 24.82 5.72
CA ASP A 7 -10.25 24.33 5.70
C ASP A 7 -9.23 25.48 5.66
N GLU A 8 -8.20 25.36 6.50
CA GLU A 8 -7.12 26.36 6.52
C GLU A 8 -6.33 26.29 5.20
N LYS A 9 -5.99 27.46 4.65
CA LYS A 9 -5.11 27.56 3.49
C LYS A 9 -3.66 27.28 3.93
N PRO A 10 -3.04 26.17 3.49
CA PRO A 10 -1.67 25.87 3.85
C PRO A 10 -0.71 26.89 3.19
N PRO A 11 0.47 27.12 3.77
CA PRO A 11 1.53 27.87 3.11
C PRO A 11 1.87 27.20 1.76
N SER A 12 2.25 28.01 0.76
CA SER A 12 2.69 27.48 -0.53
C SER A 12 3.87 26.52 -0.31
N PRO A 13 3.96 25.39 -1.05
CA PRO A 13 4.98 24.36 -0.82
C PRO A 13 6.46 24.79 -0.93
N ASN A 14 6.77 26.09 -1.10
CA ASN A 14 8.11 26.65 -1.15
C ASN A 14 8.13 28.11 -0.67
N ALA A 15 7.95 28.33 0.63
CA ALA A 15 8.30 29.58 1.29
C ALA A 15 9.36 29.32 2.37
N GLY A 16 10.46 28.68 1.95
CA GLY A 16 11.68 28.62 2.76
C GLY A 16 12.13 30.04 3.13
N LYS A 17 12.48 30.23 4.40
CA LYS A 17 13.09 31.46 4.89
C LYS A 17 14.39 31.73 4.11
N ASN A 18 14.57 32.98 3.71
CA ASN A 18 15.74 33.58 3.06
C ASN A 18 15.97 33.25 1.57
N GLY A 19 15.64 34.24 0.73
CA GLY A 19 16.59 34.81 -0.23
C GLY A 19 16.97 34.04 -1.51
N ASP A 20 16.77 32.73 -1.61
CA ASP A 20 17.25 31.95 -2.75
C ASP A 20 16.10 31.44 -3.64
N ARG A 21 15.57 32.35 -4.48
CA ARG A 21 14.47 32.09 -5.42
C ARG A 21 14.88 31.25 -6.65
N GLY A 22 15.96 30.48 -6.58
CA GLY A 22 16.63 29.92 -7.76
C GLY A 22 16.52 28.41 -8.04
N LEU A 23 16.22 27.55 -7.05
CA LEU A 23 16.59 26.12 -7.17
C LEU A 23 15.46 25.08 -7.06
N TYR A 24 14.22 25.45 -6.70
CA TYR A 24 13.17 24.45 -6.37
C TYR A 24 11.83 24.67 -7.10
N ALA A 25 11.87 24.95 -8.40
CA ALA A 25 10.73 24.73 -9.30
C ALA A 25 10.98 23.42 -10.07
N GLY A 26 10.96 22.29 -9.36
CA GLY A 26 11.16 20.97 -9.96
C GLY A 26 10.03 20.65 -10.96
N SER A 27 10.39 20.06 -12.10
CA SER A 27 9.40 19.50 -13.02
C SER A 27 8.72 18.31 -12.36
N LYS A 28 7.39 18.18 -12.48
CA LYS A 28 6.68 16.95 -12.13
C LYS A 28 6.93 15.83 -13.15
N ASP A 29 7.57 16.12 -14.28
CA ASP A 29 7.86 15.12 -15.30
C ASP A 29 9.03 14.23 -14.85
N GLY A 30 8.88 12.91 -15.02
CA GLY A 30 9.91 11.91 -14.71
C GLY A 30 9.89 11.35 -13.27
N LEU A 31 8.87 11.65 -12.47
CA LEU A 31 8.74 11.14 -11.08
C LEU A 31 8.36 9.64 -11.01
N VAL A 32 7.78 9.13 -12.08
CA VAL A 32 7.40 7.73 -12.26
C VAL A 32 8.09 7.21 -13.50
N MET A 33 8.70 6.04 -13.37
CA MET A 33 9.35 5.31 -14.44
C MET A 33 8.65 3.98 -14.64
N MET A 34 8.55 3.54 -15.88
CA MET A 34 8.19 2.17 -16.22
C MET A 34 9.48 1.42 -16.55
N ALA A 35 9.69 0.26 -15.97
CA ALA A 35 10.79 -0.61 -16.37
C ALA A 35 10.39 -1.37 -17.65
N ILE A 36 11.39 -1.71 -18.46
CA ILE A 36 11.21 -2.61 -19.60
C ILE A 36 10.59 -3.92 -19.08
N PRO A 37 9.53 -4.45 -19.72
CA PRO A 37 8.89 -5.67 -19.26
C PRO A 37 9.89 -6.84 -19.25
N ALA A 38 10.00 -7.52 -18.10
CA ALA A 38 10.70 -8.79 -18.02
C ALA A 38 9.74 -9.92 -18.39
N TYR A 39 10.22 -10.99 -19.02
CA TYR A 39 9.39 -12.12 -19.41
C TYR A 39 9.73 -13.38 -18.61
N ASN A 40 8.78 -14.31 -18.50
CA ASN A 40 9.09 -15.65 -17.98
C ASN A 40 9.90 -16.49 -18.98
N ARG A 41 9.94 -16.06 -20.25
CA ARG A 41 10.67 -16.69 -21.35
C ARG A 41 11.22 -15.61 -22.27
N LYS A 42 12.47 -15.77 -22.72
CA LYS A 42 13.11 -14.80 -23.62
C LYS A 42 12.58 -14.85 -25.06
N ASP A 43 12.08 -16.01 -25.48
CA ASP A 43 11.56 -16.28 -26.82
C ASP A 43 10.43 -17.32 -26.74
N VAL A 44 9.60 -17.37 -27.78
CA VAL A 44 8.45 -18.28 -27.88
C VAL A 44 8.32 -18.85 -29.29
N GLY A 45 7.72 -20.03 -29.40
CA GLY A 45 7.49 -20.69 -30.68
C GLY A 45 6.57 -19.92 -31.62
N LEU A 46 6.60 -20.29 -32.91
CA LEU A 46 5.64 -19.81 -33.91
C LEU A 46 4.26 -20.46 -33.78
N THR A 47 4.06 -21.33 -32.80
CA THR A 47 2.78 -21.96 -32.49
C THR A 47 2.03 -21.21 -31.39
N LYS A 48 0.74 -21.51 -31.22
CA LYS A 48 -0.07 -21.07 -30.10
C LYS A 48 0.60 -21.38 -28.76
N ASP A 49 0.74 -20.36 -27.92
CA ASP A 49 1.41 -20.43 -26.63
C ASP A 49 0.92 -19.30 -25.70
N THR A 50 1.37 -19.25 -24.45
CA THR A 50 1.08 -18.18 -23.49
C THR A 50 2.33 -17.69 -22.77
N VAL A 51 2.68 -16.43 -22.96
CA VAL A 51 3.82 -15.78 -22.30
C VAL A 51 3.35 -14.81 -21.22
N THR A 52 4.11 -14.69 -20.13
CA THR A 52 3.84 -13.75 -19.05
C THR A 52 4.91 -12.67 -19.07
N ALA A 53 4.48 -11.41 -19.17
CA ALA A 53 5.36 -10.24 -18.98
C ALA A 53 5.11 -9.62 -17.60
N MET A 54 6.16 -9.12 -16.98
CA MET A 54 6.13 -8.36 -15.74
C MET A 54 6.36 -6.89 -16.03
N VAL A 55 5.36 -6.06 -15.76
CA VAL A 55 5.50 -4.60 -15.90
C VAL A 55 5.70 -4.01 -14.52
N GLU A 56 6.83 -3.31 -14.33
CA GLU A 56 7.15 -2.60 -13.09
C GLU A 56 6.97 -1.09 -13.29
N ILE A 57 6.25 -0.45 -12.37
CA ILE A 57 6.13 0.99 -12.22
C ILE A 57 6.87 1.39 -10.94
N ARG A 58 7.85 2.28 -11.07
CA ARG A 58 8.72 2.71 -9.96
C ARG A 58 8.68 4.23 -9.78
N ALA A 59 8.60 4.64 -8.53
CA ALA A 59 8.80 6.02 -8.11
C ALA A 59 10.30 6.36 -8.04
N THR A 60 10.68 7.54 -8.51
CA THR A 60 12.04 8.06 -8.29
C THR A 60 12.30 8.29 -6.80
N SER A 61 13.53 8.04 -6.33
CA SER A 61 13.93 8.19 -4.93
C SER A 61 14.11 9.66 -4.47
N SER A 62 13.47 10.63 -5.12
CA SER A 62 13.60 12.05 -4.77
C SER A 62 12.37 12.52 -3.98
N ALA A 63 12.54 12.70 -2.67
CA ALA A 63 11.55 13.31 -1.79
C ALA A 63 11.60 14.85 -1.77
N ALA A 64 12.47 15.47 -2.59
CA ALA A 64 12.72 16.91 -2.58
C ALA A 64 11.49 17.77 -2.93
N MET A 65 10.44 17.17 -3.50
CA MET A 65 9.18 17.84 -3.80
C MET A 65 8.01 16.91 -3.47
N ARG A 66 7.53 16.95 -2.23
CA ARG A 66 6.33 16.21 -1.81
C ARG A 66 5.09 17.10 -1.85
N GLU A 67 3.97 16.51 -2.25
CA GLU A 67 2.68 17.18 -2.17
C GLU A 67 2.16 17.21 -0.73
N GLY A 68 1.30 18.18 -0.42
CA GLY A 68 0.77 18.33 0.93
C GLY A 68 -0.23 17.24 1.27
N LEU A 69 -0.12 16.65 2.47
CA LEU A 69 -1.03 15.62 2.93
C LEU A 69 -2.30 16.25 3.52
N ASP A 70 -3.48 15.73 3.15
CA ASP A 70 -4.73 15.98 3.89
C ASP A 70 -5.16 14.70 4.59
N LEU A 71 -5.00 14.69 5.91
CA LEU A 71 -5.31 13.56 6.75
C LEU A 71 -6.55 13.83 7.61
N VAL A 72 -7.50 12.89 7.59
CA VAL A 72 -8.58 12.84 8.59
C VAL A 72 -8.37 11.62 9.47
N ALA A 73 -8.11 11.86 10.75
CA ALA A 73 -8.06 10.81 11.76
C ALA A 73 -9.49 10.55 12.26
N VAL A 74 -10.05 9.40 11.89
CA VAL A 74 -11.37 8.91 12.29
C VAL A 74 -11.18 7.91 13.43
N LEU A 75 -11.47 8.35 14.65
CA LEU A 75 -11.09 7.67 15.88
C LEU A 75 -12.31 7.08 16.58
N ASP A 76 -12.25 5.79 16.86
CA ASP A 76 -13.17 5.12 17.75
C ASP A 76 -12.89 5.54 19.19
N VAL A 77 -13.89 6.12 19.85
CA VAL A 77 -13.86 6.46 21.27
C VAL A 77 -14.97 5.73 22.02
N SER A 78 -15.44 4.60 21.50
CA SER A 78 -16.45 3.74 22.13
C SER A 78 -15.92 3.09 23.42
N GLY A 79 -16.83 2.47 24.19
CA GLY A 79 -16.46 1.76 25.42
C GLY A 79 -15.43 0.63 25.21
N GLY A 80 -15.40 -0.01 24.04
CA GLY A 80 -14.45 -1.07 23.69
C GLY A 80 -13.00 -0.58 23.59
N MET A 81 -12.81 0.72 23.36
CA MET A 81 -11.51 1.37 23.29
C MET A 81 -10.96 1.79 24.66
N GLY A 82 -11.63 1.45 25.76
CA GLY A 82 -11.17 1.78 27.11
C GLY A 82 -9.81 1.20 27.48
N GLY A 83 -9.21 1.72 28.56
CA GLY A 83 -7.93 1.23 29.08
C GLY A 83 -6.75 1.59 28.18
N ASP A 84 -5.94 0.60 27.84
CA ASP A 84 -4.70 0.82 27.09
C ASP A 84 -4.96 1.20 25.63
N LYS A 85 -6.03 0.69 24.99
CA LYS A 85 -6.35 0.95 23.57
C LYS A 85 -6.49 2.45 23.27
N ILE A 86 -7.23 3.22 24.08
CA ILE A 86 -7.34 4.68 23.88
C ILE A 86 -6.01 5.40 24.16
N GLN A 87 -5.19 4.91 25.09
CA GLN A 87 -3.85 5.48 25.32
C GLN A 87 -2.94 5.24 24.10
N SER A 88 -3.08 4.09 23.45
CA SER A 88 -2.42 3.76 22.19
C SER A 88 -2.79 4.73 21.07
N VAL A 89 -4.09 4.97 20.89
CA VAL A 89 -4.61 5.92 19.90
C VAL A 89 -4.04 7.32 20.15
N LYS A 90 -4.00 7.76 21.42
CA LYS A 90 -3.42 9.06 21.79
C LYS A 90 -1.95 9.16 21.41
N LYS A 91 -1.13 8.18 21.81
CA LYS A 91 0.31 8.17 21.49
C LYS A 91 0.57 8.16 19.99
N ALA A 92 -0.14 7.32 19.24
CA ALA A 92 -0.04 7.25 17.79
C ALA A 92 -0.37 8.59 17.15
N LEU A 93 -1.45 9.25 17.58
CA LEU A 93 -1.86 10.53 17.01
C LEU A 93 -0.95 11.69 17.42
N GLN A 94 -0.38 11.68 18.63
CA GLN A 94 0.66 12.63 19.03
C GLN A 94 1.90 12.51 18.13
N PHE A 95 2.33 11.29 17.79
CA PHE A 95 3.44 11.06 16.86
C PHE A 95 3.11 11.63 15.47
N VAL A 96 1.90 11.38 14.96
CA VAL A 96 1.43 11.97 13.69
C VAL A 96 1.49 13.49 13.75
N ILE A 97 0.88 14.12 14.76
CA ILE A 97 0.86 15.59 14.90
C ILE A 97 2.28 16.18 14.93
N MET A 98 3.22 15.48 15.56
CA MET A 98 4.62 15.92 15.64
C MET A 98 5.36 15.81 14.29
N LYS A 99 5.03 14.82 13.48
CA LYS A 99 5.70 14.57 12.18
C LYS A 99 5.13 15.40 11.03
N LEU A 100 3.86 15.76 11.10
CA LEU A 100 3.25 16.62 10.09
C LEU A 100 3.83 18.04 10.14
N THR A 101 4.02 18.63 8.97
CA THR A 101 4.54 20.00 8.82
C THR A 101 3.42 20.98 8.46
N SER A 102 3.72 22.28 8.43
CA SER A 102 2.75 23.30 8.01
C SER A 102 2.18 23.08 6.60
N VAL A 103 2.87 22.35 5.71
CA VAL A 103 2.35 22.02 4.37
C VAL A 103 1.23 20.96 4.46
N ASP A 104 1.16 20.19 5.53
CA ASP A 104 0.19 19.14 5.78
C ASP A 104 -1.00 19.65 6.59
N ARG A 105 -2.14 18.97 6.47
CA ARG A 105 -3.33 19.26 7.24
C ARG A 105 -3.90 18.03 7.93
N LEU A 106 -4.44 18.26 9.12
CA LEU A 106 -5.07 17.24 9.95
C LEU A 106 -6.44 17.74 10.43
N SER A 107 -7.43 16.86 10.35
CA SER A 107 -8.73 16.99 11.02
C SER A 107 -8.96 15.75 11.87
N ILE A 108 -9.55 15.93 13.05
CA ILE A 108 -9.91 14.83 13.94
C ILE A 108 -11.43 14.66 13.94
N VAL A 109 -11.87 13.46 13.59
CA VAL A 109 -13.24 12.99 13.74
C VAL A 109 -13.22 11.89 14.78
N THR A 110 -14.11 11.95 15.76
CA THR A 110 -14.30 10.86 16.73
C THR A 110 -15.69 10.30 16.59
N PHE A 111 -15.86 9.01 16.84
CA PHE A 111 -17.16 8.38 16.87
C PHE A 111 -17.34 7.46 18.07
N ASP A 112 -18.56 7.46 18.59
CA ASP A 112 -19.09 6.51 19.56
C ASP A 112 -20.45 6.01 19.02
N SER A 113 -21.55 6.22 19.73
CA SER A 113 -22.91 6.11 19.19
C SER A 113 -23.20 7.11 18.06
N THR A 114 -22.43 8.21 17.98
CA THR A 114 -22.54 9.24 16.93
C THR A 114 -21.17 9.73 16.50
N ALA A 115 -21.06 10.28 15.29
CA ALA A 115 -19.82 10.89 14.81
C ALA A 115 -19.79 12.41 15.05
N ARG A 116 -18.64 12.92 15.49
CA ARG A 116 -18.38 14.35 15.68
C ARG A 116 -17.03 14.74 15.08
N ARG A 117 -16.99 15.90 14.42
CA ARG A 117 -15.75 16.54 13.97
C ARG A 117 -15.24 17.40 15.11
N LEU A 118 -14.11 17.03 15.70
CA LEU A 118 -13.49 17.80 16.79
C LEU A 118 -12.81 19.05 16.24
N THR A 119 -12.14 18.93 15.11
CA THR A 119 -11.36 20.03 14.53
C THR A 119 -11.58 20.15 13.03
N PRO A 120 -11.51 21.38 12.48
CA PRO A 120 -11.47 21.55 11.05
C PRO A 120 -10.18 21.00 10.45
N LEU A 121 -10.07 21.02 9.11
CA LEU A 121 -8.85 20.61 8.43
C LEU A 121 -7.83 21.75 8.56
N ARG A 122 -6.95 21.65 9.56
CA ARG A 122 -6.01 22.72 9.95
C ARG A 122 -4.63 22.46 9.38
N SER A 123 -3.88 23.51 9.03
CA SER A 123 -2.45 23.41 8.68
C SER A 123 -1.65 23.13 9.96
N MET A 124 -0.70 22.18 9.93
CA MET A 124 0.08 21.78 11.10
C MET A 124 1.18 22.79 11.47
N THR A 125 0.75 24.04 11.70
CA THR A 125 1.55 25.08 12.35
C THR A 125 1.82 24.71 13.81
N GLN A 126 2.84 25.32 14.42
CA GLN A 126 3.19 25.03 15.81
C GLN A 126 2.01 25.24 16.77
N ALA A 127 1.20 26.28 16.55
CA ALA A 127 0.01 26.55 17.35
C ALA A 127 -1.06 25.47 17.17
N ALA A 128 -1.36 25.09 15.92
CA ALA A 128 -2.32 24.02 15.63
C ALA A 128 -1.87 22.67 16.21
N GLN A 129 -0.56 22.36 16.15
CA GLN A 129 -0.01 21.16 16.78
C GLN A 129 -0.22 21.16 18.30
N THR A 130 -0.02 22.30 18.98
CA THR A 130 -0.27 22.42 20.42
C THR A 130 -1.75 22.22 20.76
N ASP A 131 -2.65 22.87 20.01
CA ASP A 131 -4.09 22.73 20.21
C ASP A 131 -4.56 21.27 20.02
N LEU A 132 -4.15 20.64 18.91
CA LEU A 132 -4.53 19.27 18.58
C LEU A 132 -3.97 18.26 19.57
N LYS A 133 -2.77 18.47 20.12
CA LYS A 133 -2.24 17.61 21.19
C LYS A 133 -3.14 17.68 22.43
N ALA A 134 -3.61 18.86 22.81
CA ALA A 134 -4.53 19.02 23.94
C ALA A 134 -5.89 18.34 23.67
N ASP A 135 -6.42 18.45 22.45
CA ASP A 135 -7.65 17.74 22.04
C ASP A 135 -7.49 16.21 22.12
N VAL A 136 -6.35 15.69 21.67
CA VAL A 136 -6.00 14.27 21.74
C VAL A 136 -5.87 13.79 23.18
N ASP A 137 -5.20 14.56 24.03
CA ASP A 137 -5.07 14.24 25.46
C ASP A 137 -6.43 14.17 26.16
N GLY A 138 -7.40 14.96 25.69
CA GLY A 138 -8.78 14.97 26.17
C GLY A 138 -9.66 13.80 25.72
N LEU A 139 -9.21 12.94 24.81
CA LEU A 139 -10.02 11.81 24.33
C LEU A 139 -10.36 10.84 25.47
N ALA A 140 -11.61 10.41 25.54
CA ALA A 140 -12.10 9.48 26.55
C ALA A 140 -13.04 8.46 25.91
N ALA A 141 -12.89 7.21 26.31
CA ALA A 141 -13.70 6.09 25.83
C ALA A 141 -15.08 6.08 26.51
N GLY A 142 -16.15 5.88 25.74
CA GLY A 142 -17.52 5.75 26.22
C GLY A 142 -18.55 5.68 25.09
N GLY A 143 -19.77 5.26 25.41
CA GLY A 143 -20.85 5.14 24.42
C GLY A 143 -20.79 3.85 23.58
N GLY A 144 -21.64 3.79 22.56
CA GLY A 144 -21.69 2.71 21.58
C GLY A 144 -20.67 2.90 20.46
N THR A 145 -20.88 2.23 19.32
CA THR A 145 -19.93 2.26 18.20
C THR A 145 -20.65 2.33 16.84
N ASP A 146 -20.49 3.42 16.10
CA ASP A 146 -21.05 3.67 14.76
C ASP A 146 -19.92 4.07 13.79
N ILE A 147 -19.21 3.05 13.30
CA ILE A 147 -18.09 3.19 12.36
C ILE A 147 -18.57 3.82 11.05
N LYS A 148 -19.80 3.50 10.62
CA LYS A 148 -20.40 4.05 9.39
C LYS A 148 -20.48 5.56 9.47
N ALA A 149 -21.07 6.10 10.54
CA ALA A 149 -21.19 7.55 10.74
C ALA A 149 -19.81 8.23 10.82
N GLY A 150 -18.84 7.60 11.49
CA GLY A 150 -17.47 8.10 11.58
C GLY A 150 -16.80 8.23 10.20
N LEU A 151 -16.89 7.17 9.39
CA LEU A 151 -16.30 7.12 8.06
C LEU A 151 -17.00 8.08 7.08
N GLU A 152 -18.33 8.13 7.09
CA GLU A 152 -19.11 9.09 6.29
C GLU A 152 -18.75 10.54 6.62
N LEU A 153 -18.61 10.86 7.91
CA LEU A 153 -18.22 12.20 8.35
C LEU A 153 -16.78 12.53 7.92
N GLY A 154 -15.85 11.58 8.05
CA GLY A 154 -14.47 11.76 7.59
C GLY A 154 -14.36 12.02 6.09
N LEU A 155 -15.12 11.26 5.29
CA LEU A 155 -15.23 11.47 3.84
C LEU A 155 -15.87 12.82 3.51
N ALA A 156 -16.90 13.23 4.25
CA ALA A 156 -17.55 14.52 4.06
C ALA A 156 -16.60 15.72 4.32
N VAL A 157 -15.70 15.60 5.31
CA VAL A 157 -14.65 16.60 5.56
C VAL A 157 -13.72 16.72 4.35
N LEU A 158 -13.27 15.59 3.77
CA LEU A 158 -12.39 15.58 2.61
C LEU A 158 -13.08 16.04 1.31
N ALA A 159 -14.37 15.74 1.17
CA ALA A 159 -15.18 16.21 0.05
C ALA A 159 -15.47 17.72 0.12
N GLY A 160 -15.48 18.30 1.32
CA GLY A 160 -15.74 19.72 1.54
C GLY A 160 -14.54 20.65 1.38
N ARG A 161 -13.35 20.13 1.06
CA ARG A 161 -12.10 20.91 0.92
C ARG A 161 -12.23 21.97 -0.17
N VAL A 162 -11.90 23.21 0.18
CA VAL A 162 -11.77 24.33 -0.76
C VAL A 162 -10.38 24.33 -1.40
N HIS A 163 -9.34 23.95 -0.65
CA HIS A 163 -7.95 23.91 -1.14
C HIS A 163 -7.49 22.47 -1.39
N ALA A 164 -8.02 21.83 -2.44
CA ALA A 164 -7.74 20.41 -2.75
C ALA A 164 -6.61 20.17 -3.78
N GLU A 165 -6.14 21.22 -4.47
CA GLU A 165 -5.17 21.09 -5.55
C GLU A 165 -3.78 20.62 -5.06
N SER A 166 -3.22 19.60 -5.73
CA SER A 166 -1.91 19.01 -5.40
C SER A 166 -1.80 18.53 -3.94
N ARG A 167 -2.83 17.79 -3.47
CA ARG A 167 -2.90 17.24 -2.10
C ARG A 167 -3.59 15.88 -2.06
N THR A 168 -3.01 14.91 -1.36
CA THR A 168 -3.60 13.57 -1.20
C THR A 168 -4.64 13.53 -0.06
N PRO A 169 -5.90 13.12 -0.33
CA PRO A 169 -6.87 12.84 0.71
C PRO A 169 -6.66 11.45 1.32
N ASN A 170 -6.47 11.36 2.63
CA ASN A 170 -6.27 10.10 3.34
C ASN A 170 -7.10 10.07 4.63
N ILE A 171 -7.60 8.88 4.97
CA ILE A 171 -8.28 8.61 6.24
C ILE A 171 -7.48 7.58 7.03
N PHE A 172 -7.25 7.87 8.31
CA PHE A 172 -6.83 6.88 9.30
C PHE A 172 -8.06 6.49 10.11
N LEU A 173 -8.55 5.26 9.94
CA LEU A 173 -9.64 4.70 10.74
C LEU A 173 -9.04 3.83 11.84
N MET A 174 -9.23 4.23 13.10
CA MET A 174 -8.69 3.54 14.28
C MET A 174 -9.85 2.99 15.09
N SER A 175 -9.99 1.66 15.20
CA SER A 175 -11.14 1.02 15.85
C SER A 175 -10.83 -0.42 16.26
N ASP A 176 -11.65 -0.98 17.14
CA ASP A 176 -11.73 -2.44 17.36
C ASP A 176 -12.72 -3.11 16.39
N GLY A 177 -13.27 -2.39 15.41
CA GLY A 177 -14.12 -2.95 14.36
C GLY A 177 -15.49 -3.43 14.86
N GLN A 178 -15.84 -3.25 16.13
CA GLN A 178 -17.16 -3.59 16.61
C GLN A 178 -18.12 -2.48 16.21
N THR A 179 -19.28 -2.83 15.66
CA THR A 179 -20.29 -1.83 15.29
C THR A 179 -21.65 -2.23 15.83
N THR A 180 -22.33 -1.24 16.41
CA THR A 180 -23.64 -1.37 17.04
C THR A 180 -24.76 -0.78 16.19
N SER A 181 -24.41 -0.01 15.15
CA SER A 181 -25.34 0.70 14.27
C SER A 181 -24.73 0.87 12.88
N GLY A 182 -25.53 0.62 11.85
CA GLY A 182 -25.13 0.70 10.45
C GLY A 182 -24.16 -0.41 10.02
N ASP A 183 -24.12 -0.69 8.72
CA ASP A 183 -23.04 -1.49 8.15
C ASP A 183 -22.03 -0.54 7.47
N PRO A 184 -20.82 -0.36 8.01
CA PRO A 184 -19.81 0.50 7.39
C PRO A 184 -19.38 0.00 6.00
N ARG A 185 -19.70 -1.25 5.64
CA ARG A 185 -19.47 -1.77 4.27
C ARG A 185 -20.31 -1.06 3.22
N GLU A 186 -21.38 -0.36 3.59
CA GLU A 186 -22.20 0.45 2.68
C GLU A 186 -21.50 1.75 2.26
N VAL A 187 -20.44 2.16 2.97
CA VAL A 187 -19.72 3.38 2.67
C VAL A 187 -18.73 3.16 1.54
N HIS A 188 -18.81 4.02 0.52
CA HIS A 188 -17.90 4.00 -0.62
C HIS A 188 -16.88 5.13 -0.48
N PRO A 189 -15.60 4.83 -0.20
CA PRO A 189 -14.57 5.85 -0.01
C PRO A 189 -14.16 6.59 -1.29
N GLY A 190 -14.57 6.10 -2.46
CA GLY A 190 -14.18 6.67 -3.75
C GLY A 190 -12.66 6.60 -3.93
N GLU A 191 -12.05 7.70 -4.33
CA GLU A 191 -10.60 7.82 -4.54
C GLU A 191 -9.82 8.18 -3.27
N VAL A 192 -10.48 8.21 -2.10
CA VAL A 192 -9.82 8.46 -0.80
C VAL A 192 -9.20 7.17 -0.29
N ALA A 193 -7.91 7.19 0.05
CA ALA A 193 -7.26 6.06 0.71
C ALA A 193 -7.72 5.95 2.17
N VAL A 194 -8.21 4.77 2.56
CA VAL A 194 -8.64 4.48 3.94
C VAL A 194 -7.70 3.44 4.53
N TYR A 195 -6.86 3.90 5.46
CA TYR A 195 -5.97 3.04 6.23
C TYR A 195 -6.63 2.68 7.55
N THR A 196 -6.80 1.39 7.79
CA THR A 196 -7.51 0.90 8.97
C THR A 196 -6.53 0.26 9.96
N PHE A 197 -6.67 0.59 11.23
CA PHE A 197 -5.86 0.06 12.32
C PHE A 197 -6.77 -0.65 13.32
N GLY A 198 -6.59 -1.97 13.44
CA GLY A 198 -7.39 -2.83 14.33
C GLY A 198 -6.71 -3.04 15.67
N PHE A 199 -7.34 -2.61 16.78
CA PHE A 199 -6.73 -2.57 18.12
C PHE A 199 -7.16 -3.73 19.02
N GLY A 200 -6.21 -4.62 19.29
CA GLY A 200 -6.28 -5.61 20.36
C GLY A 200 -7.25 -6.77 20.10
N ALA A 201 -7.35 -7.64 21.10
CA ALA A 201 -8.23 -8.79 21.08
C ALA A 201 -9.72 -8.37 20.97
N GLY A 202 -10.53 -9.26 20.39
CA GLY A 202 -11.95 -9.03 20.13
C GLY A 202 -12.24 -8.10 18.94
N THR A 203 -11.21 -7.72 18.17
CA THR A 203 -11.39 -6.84 17.02
C THR A 203 -12.05 -7.55 15.85
N ASN A 204 -12.98 -6.89 15.15
CA ASN A 204 -13.48 -7.39 13.87
C ASN A 204 -12.47 -7.09 12.74
N HIS A 205 -11.36 -7.82 12.72
CA HIS A 205 -10.24 -7.60 11.80
C HIS A 205 -10.66 -7.73 10.34
N LYS A 206 -11.54 -8.70 10.04
CA LYS A 206 -12.09 -8.89 8.69
C LYS A 206 -12.86 -7.65 8.23
N LEU A 207 -13.71 -7.06 9.07
CA LEU A 207 -14.44 -5.84 8.71
C LEU A 207 -13.48 -4.70 8.34
N LEU A 208 -12.48 -4.44 9.18
CA LEU A 208 -11.51 -3.37 8.92
C LEU A 208 -10.70 -3.63 7.64
N SER A 209 -10.28 -4.89 7.41
CA SER A 209 -9.63 -5.30 6.16
C SER A 209 -10.52 -5.09 4.94
N ASP A 210 -11.80 -5.47 5.01
CA ASP A 210 -12.77 -5.25 3.93
C ASP A 210 -12.93 -3.75 3.61
N LEU A 211 -12.94 -2.87 4.63
CA LEU A 211 -13.03 -1.42 4.46
C LEU A 211 -11.78 -0.83 3.81
N ALA A 212 -10.58 -1.23 4.25
CA ALA A 212 -9.33 -0.80 3.64
C ALA A 212 -9.24 -1.22 2.17
N LYS A 213 -9.59 -2.49 1.88
CA LYS A 213 -9.56 -3.05 0.52
C LYS A 213 -10.51 -2.34 -0.45
N LYS A 214 -11.64 -1.83 0.04
CA LYS A 214 -12.59 -1.03 -0.77
C LYS A 214 -12.08 0.35 -1.18
N SER A 215 -11.02 0.84 -0.54
CA SER A 215 -10.44 2.16 -0.83
C SER A 215 -9.28 2.09 -1.82
N THR A 216 -9.00 3.21 -2.49
CA THR A 216 -7.83 3.32 -3.37
C THR A 216 -6.56 3.39 -2.52
N GLY A 217 -5.73 2.35 -2.55
CA GLY A 217 -4.41 2.35 -1.90
C GLY A 217 -4.39 2.20 -0.36
N GLY A 218 -5.55 1.98 0.27
CA GLY A 218 -5.66 1.70 1.70
C GLY A 218 -5.08 0.33 2.09
N THR A 219 -4.59 0.25 3.33
CA THR A 219 -4.06 -0.98 3.92
C THR A 219 -4.67 -1.22 5.29
N TYR A 220 -4.75 -2.50 5.68
CA TYR A 220 -5.15 -2.92 7.01
C TYR A 220 -3.92 -3.27 7.82
N SER A 221 -3.79 -2.66 9.00
CA SER A 221 -2.72 -2.91 9.95
C SER A 221 -3.28 -3.45 11.26
N ALA A 222 -2.73 -4.58 11.70
CA ALA A 222 -3.04 -5.18 12.98
C ALA A 222 -2.20 -4.51 14.08
N VAL A 223 -2.84 -4.20 15.20
CA VAL A 223 -2.22 -3.56 16.36
C VAL A 223 -2.53 -4.42 17.60
N PRO A 224 -1.69 -5.43 17.91
CA PRO A 224 -1.93 -6.31 19.04
C PRO A 224 -1.82 -5.60 20.39
N ASP A 225 -2.48 -6.14 21.41
CA ASP A 225 -2.42 -5.59 22.77
C ASP A 225 -0.98 -5.62 23.32
N GLY A 226 -0.62 -4.57 24.08
CA GLY A 226 0.70 -4.47 24.73
C GLY A 226 1.89 -4.27 23.78
N THR A 227 1.68 -4.11 22.47
CA THR A 227 2.76 -3.87 21.50
C THR A 227 3.18 -2.40 21.43
N ASN A 228 4.29 -2.13 20.71
CA ASN A 228 4.69 -0.76 20.33
C ASN A 228 3.68 -0.24 19.30
N LEU A 229 2.86 0.70 19.73
CA LEU A 229 1.67 1.13 18.99
C LEU A 229 1.99 2.22 17.99
N SER A 230 3.16 2.86 18.08
CA SER A 230 3.63 3.87 17.13
C SER A 230 4.28 3.23 15.89
N ALA A 231 4.73 1.98 15.97
CA ALA A 231 5.37 1.27 14.86
C ALA A 231 4.48 1.14 13.60
N PRO A 232 3.23 0.64 13.67
CA PRO A 232 2.35 0.57 12.49
C PRO A 232 2.09 1.92 11.82
N PHE A 233 1.94 2.97 12.62
CA PHE A 233 1.57 4.31 12.15
C PHE A 233 2.76 5.03 11.55
N SER A 234 3.94 4.88 12.16
CA SER A 234 5.15 5.54 11.73
C SER A 234 5.63 5.08 10.37
N GLN A 235 5.59 3.76 10.11
CA GLN A 235 5.91 3.23 8.78
C GLN A 235 4.97 3.79 7.71
N LEU A 236 3.65 3.73 7.95
CA LEU A 236 2.69 4.28 6.99
C LEU A 236 2.85 5.79 6.80
N LEU A 237 3.05 6.54 7.89
CA LEU A 237 3.27 7.98 7.83
C LEU A 237 4.56 8.34 7.06
N GLY A 238 5.64 7.57 7.25
CA GLY A 238 6.88 7.72 6.48
C GLY A 238 6.66 7.54 4.98
N GLY A 239 5.77 6.64 4.58
CA GLY A 239 5.31 6.50 3.19
C GLY A 239 4.48 7.70 2.73
N LEU A 240 3.45 8.10 3.50
CA LEU A 240 2.56 9.20 3.13
C LEU A 240 3.27 10.56 3.01
N LEU A 241 4.30 10.79 3.83
CA LEU A 241 5.14 11.98 3.76
C LEU A 241 6.21 11.90 2.67
N THR A 242 6.23 10.83 1.87
CA THR A 242 7.12 10.67 0.71
C THR A 242 6.36 10.37 -0.58
N VAL A 243 5.07 10.70 -0.65
CA VAL A 243 4.30 10.57 -1.90
C VAL A 243 4.93 11.43 -2.98
N VAL A 244 5.41 10.79 -4.05
CA VAL A 244 5.99 11.46 -5.23
C VAL A 244 5.00 11.57 -6.38
N ALA A 245 4.03 10.65 -6.47
CA ALA A 245 3.05 10.64 -7.54
C ALA A 245 1.67 10.17 -7.03
N GLN A 246 0.61 10.76 -7.61
CA GLN A 246 -0.78 10.49 -7.29
C GLN A 246 -1.53 9.99 -8.52
N ASP A 247 -2.62 9.25 -8.32
CA ASP A 247 -3.44 8.66 -9.38
C ASP A 247 -2.62 7.97 -10.47
N VAL A 248 -1.56 7.28 -10.06
CA VAL A 248 -0.67 6.53 -10.94
C VAL A 248 -1.47 5.41 -11.59
N GLN A 249 -1.41 5.38 -12.91
CA GLN A 249 -2.13 4.43 -13.76
C GLN A 249 -1.19 3.87 -14.82
N LEU A 250 -1.40 2.62 -15.17
CA LEU A 250 -0.81 1.97 -16.34
C LEU A 250 -1.92 1.61 -17.31
N THR A 251 -1.80 2.06 -18.55
CA THR A 251 -2.67 1.71 -19.66
C THR A 251 -1.93 0.78 -20.60
N LEU A 252 -2.56 -0.34 -20.94
CA LEU A 252 -2.06 -1.36 -21.87
C LEU A 252 -3.04 -1.45 -23.04
N GLU A 253 -2.57 -1.13 -24.25
CA GLU A 253 -3.33 -1.23 -25.49
C GLU A 253 -2.86 -2.49 -26.25
N PRO A 254 -3.72 -3.50 -26.45
CA PRO A 254 -3.31 -4.74 -27.12
C PRO A 254 -3.08 -4.48 -28.61
N ASN A 255 -2.03 -5.08 -29.16
CA ASN A 255 -1.78 -5.06 -30.60
C ASN A 255 -2.35 -6.33 -31.25
N THR A 256 -3.57 -6.23 -31.75
CA THR A 256 -4.21 -7.33 -32.51
C THR A 256 -4.04 -7.18 -34.02
N ALA A 257 -3.46 -6.08 -34.50
CA ALA A 257 -3.36 -5.78 -35.93
C ALA A 257 -2.36 -6.70 -36.64
N ASP A 258 -1.28 -7.07 -35.95
CA ASP A 258 -0.20 -7.91 -36.48
C ASP A 258 -0.55 -9.41 -36.48
N GLY A 259 -1.68 -9.79 -35.87
CA GLY A 259 -2.20 -11.17 -35.91
C GLY A 259 -1.59 -12.12 -34.88
N ASP A 260 -0.49 -11.75 -34.20
CA ASP A 260 0.16 -12.58 -33.18
C ASP A 260 -0.66 -12.75 -31.91
N LEU A 261 -1.36 -11.70 -31.46
CA LEU A 261 -2.06 -11.72 -30.19
C LEU A 261 -3.48 -12.29 -30.33
N GLU A 262 -3.79 -13.30 -29.53
CA GLU A 262 -5.17 -13.78 -29.31
C GLU A 262 -5.85 -13.03 -28.18
N LYS A 263 -5.17 -12.90 -27.03
CA LYS A 263 -5.76 -12.35 -25.81
C LYS A 263 -4.70 -11.77 -24.88
N MET A 264 -5.02 -10.64 -24.24
CA MET A 264 -4.23 -10.03 -23.17
C MET A 264 -5.05 -9.99 -21.88
N THR A 265 -4.48 -10.41 -20.75
CA THR A 265 -5.13 -10.36 -19.43
C THR A 265 -4.13 -10.04 -18.33
N VAL A 266 -4.55 -9.31 -17.31
CA VAL A 266 -3.75 -9.12 -16.08
C VAL A 266 -3.93 -10.36 -15.20
N ALA A 267 -2.83 -10.94 -14.73
CA ALA A 267 -2.86 -12.10 -13.86
C ALA A 267 -3.39 -11.70 -12.45
N PRO A 268 -4.12 -12.60 -11.76
CA PRO A 268 -4.69 -12.30 -10.43
C PRO A 268 -3.60 -12.16 -9.35
N GLY A 269 -3.97 -11.76 -8.13
CA GLY A 269 -3.02 -11.69 -7.00
C GLY A 269 -2.46 -10.29 -6.72
N THR A 270 -3.12 -9.25 -7.24
CA THR A 270 -2.95 -7.86 -6.78
C THR A 270 -4.32 -7.29 -6.40
N ASP A 271 -4.31 -6.31 -5.50
CA ASP A 271 -5.50 -5.59 -5.04
C ASP A 271 -5.73 -4.29 -5.86
N TYR A 272 -5.09 -4.16 -7.03
CA TYR A 272 -5.24 -2.99 -7.90
C TYR A 272 -6.55 -3.07 -8.68
N THR A 273 -7.23 -1.94 -8.78
CA THR A 273 -8.42 -1.84 -9.63
C THR A 273 -7.99 -1.91 -11.09
N THR A 274 -8.53 -2.91 -11.80
CA THR A 274 -8.31 -3.09 -13.25
C THR A 274 -9.62 -2.83 -13.98
N ILE A 275 -9.57 -1.96 -14.99
CA ILE A 275 -10.70 -1.60 -15.84
C ILE A 275 -10.36 -2.03 -17.26
N THR A 276 -11.21 -2.85 -17.86
CA THR A 276 -11.04 -3.33 -19.24
C THR A 276 -12.14 -2.76 -20.13
N ASP A 277 -11.76 -2.14 -21.25
CA ASP A 277 -12.69 -1.78 -22.32
C ASP A 277 -12.88 -2.99 -23.25
N ASP A 278 -13.99 -3.70 -23.11
CA ASP A 278 -14.30 -4.90 -23.89
C ASP A 278 -14.32 -4.68 -25.41
N LYS A 279 -14.50 -3.44 -25.89
CA LYS A 279 -14.53 -3.14 -27.33
C LYS A 279 -13.15 -3.00 -27.93
N ARG A 280 -12.20 -2.42 -27.18
CA ARG A 280 -10.84 -2.12 -27.66
C ARG A 280 -9.79 -3.07 -27.07
N GLY A 281 -10.16 -3.85 -26.05
CA GLY A 281 -9.24 -4.65 -25.26
C GLY A 281 -8.28 -3.82 -24.40
N LEU A 282 -8.50 -2.50 -24.29
CA LEU A 282 -7.68 -1.57 -23.53
C LEU A 282 -7.81 -1.89 -22.04
N ILE A 283 -6.68 -2.11 -21.35
CA ILE A 283 -6.65 -2.38 -19.91
C ILE A 283 -6.04 -1.18 -19.20
N THR A 284 -6.71 -0.68 -18.17
CA THR A 284 -6.20 0.36 -17.26
C THR A 284 -6.09 -0.19 -15.85
N ILE A 285 -4.89 -0.13 -15.28
CA ILE A 285 -4.58 -0.57 -13.91
C ILE A 285 -4.33 0.67 -13.07
N LYS A 286 -5.09 0.83 -11.98
CA LYS A 286 -4.94 1.94 -11.04
C LYS A 286 -4.06 1.53 -9.86
N PHE A 287 -2.86 2.13 -9.77
CA PHE A 287 -1.93 1.95 -8.65
C PHE A 287 -2.20 2.93 -7.49
N GLY A 288 -2.85 4.07 -7.77
CA GLY A 288 -3.12 5.10 -6.77
C GLY A 288 -1.87 5.95 -6.48
N THR A 289 -1.48 6.08 -5.23
CA THR A 289 -0.29 6.84 -4.83
C THR A 289 0.97 5.99 -4.87
N LEU A 290 2.12 6.58 -5.22
CA LEU A 290 3.44 5.96 -5.05
C LEU A 290 4.30 6.77 -4.11
N PHE A 291 4.94 6.08 -3.17
CA PHE A 291 5.91 6.64 -2.24
C PHE A 291 7.32 6.65 -2.86
N SER A 292 8.19 7.53 -2.38
CA SER A 292 9.59 7.61 -2.83
C SER A 292 10.27 6.25 -2.72
N GLY A 293 10.88 5.80 -3.81
CA GLY A 293 11.56 4.50 -3.90
C GLY A 293 10.64 3.27 -3.95
N GLU A 294 9.32 3.46 -3.95
CA GLU A 294 8.35 2.37 -4.06
C GLU A 294 8.25 1.86 -5.51
N ALA A 295 8.13 0.54 -5.68
CA ALA A 295 8.02 -0.10 -6.99
C ALA A 295 6.88 -1.13 -6.97
N ARG A 296 6.02 -1.08 -8.00
CA ARG A 296 4.81 -1.90 -8.12
C ARG A 296 4.85 -2.71 -9.41
N LYS A 297 4.52 -3.99 -9.28
CA LYS A 297 4.60 -4.97 -10.36
C LYS A 297 3.24 -5.54 -10.72
N VAL A 298 3.00 -5.78 -11.99
CA VAL A 298 1.83 -6.52 -12.49
C VAL A 298 2.26 -7.53 -13.54
N ALA A 299 1.77 -8.76 -13.40
CA ALA A 299 1.94 -9.80 -14.40
C ALA A 299 0.84 -9.68 -15.45
N VAL A 300 1.23 -9.65 -16.73
CA VAL A 300 0.34 -9.59 -17.88
C VAL A 300 0.55 -10.85 -18.72
N ASN A 301 -0.50 -11.64 -18.86
CA ASN A 301 -0.50 -12.84 -19.67
C ASN A 301 -0.95 -12.49 -21.10
N PHE A 302 -0.17 -12.96 -22.07
CA PHE A 302 -0.44 -12.85 -23.49
C PHE A 302 -0.63 -14.24 -24.08
N THR A 303 -1.82 -14.53 -24.60
CA THR A 303 -2.09 -15.73 -25.39
C THR A 303 -1.79 -15.41 -26.85
N LEU A 304 -0.88 -16.17 -27.45
CA LEU A 304 -0.39 -15.98 -28.82
C LEU A 304 -1.07 -16.96 -29.78
N ARG A 305 -1.20 -16.56 -31.03
CA ARG A 305 -1.70 -17.40 -32.13
C ARG A 305 -0.57 -18.13 -32.84
N ASP A 306 -0.94 -19.09 -33.67
CA ASP A 306 -0.02 -19.63 -34.69
C ASP A 306 0.39 -18.50 -35.65
N SER A 307 1.65 -18.54 -36.08
CA SER A 307 2.26 -17.61 -37.02
C SER A 307 2.65 -18.35 -38.30
N ASP A 308 2.37 -17.75 -39.45
CA ASP A 308 2.76 -18.28 -40.77
C ASP A 308 4.21 -17.93 -41.16
N GLU A 309 4.88 -17.08 -40.36
CA GLU A 309 6.30 -16.76 -40.54
C GLU A 309 7.18 -18.01 -40.43
N THR A 310 8.38 -17.94 -41.01
CA THR A 310 9.35 -19.05 -40.99
C THR A 310 10.67 -18.69 -40.33
N GLU A 311 10.88 -17.41 -40.04
CA GLU A 311 12.10 -16.85 -39.46
C GLU A 311 11.81 -16.23 -38.09
N GLU A 312 12.87 -15.85 -37.38
CA GLU A 312 12.77 -15.13 -36.11
C GLU A 312 12.37 -13.66 -36.33
N TYR A 313 11.47 -13.14 -35.48
CA TYR A 313 11.06 -11.74 -35.49
C TYR A 313 10.56 -11.25 -34.12
N ASP A 314 10.54 -9.93 -33.94
CA ASP A 314 9.96 -9.28 -32.76
C ASP A 314 8.46 -9.05 -32.97
N ALA A 315 7.62 -9.77 -32.22
CA ALA A 315 6.17 -9.57 -32.22
C ALA A 315 5.79 -8.49 -31.21
N THR A 316 5.14 -7.41 -31.67
CA THR A 316 4.58 -6.38 -30.78
C THR A 316 3.26 -6.88 -30.22
N LEU A 317 3.21 -7.16 -28.92
CA LEU A 317 2.02 -7.68 -28.24
C LEU A 317 1.11 -6.59 -27.73
N ALA A 318 1.67 -5.49 -27.22
CA ALA A 318 0.90 -4.36 -26.70
C ALA A 318 1.73 -3.09 -26.68
N GLU A 319 1.07 -1.96 -26.50
CA GLU A 319 1.70 -0.69 -26.14
C GLU A 319 1.32 -0.33 -24.71
N ALA A 320 2.32 0.05 -23.92
CA ALA A 320 2.16 0.46 -22.54
C ALA A 320 2.41 1.96 -22.38
N ARG A 321 1.64 2.58 -21.49
CA ARG A 321 1.86 3.97 -21.06
C ARG A 321 1.45 4.13 -19.60
N HIS A 322 2.29 4.80 -18.82
CA HIS A 322 1.90 5.25 -17.48
C HIS A 322 1.44 6.72 -17.49
N SER A 323 0.62 7.09 -16.51
CA SER A 323 0.22 8.48 -16.24
C SER A 323 0.01 8.71 -14.75
N TYR A 324 0.16 9.96 -14.30
CA TYR A 324 -0.13 10.37 -12.92
C TYR A 324 -0.66 11.82 -12.86
N ALA A 325 -1.31 12.17 -11.75
CA ALA A 325 -1.90 13.49 -11.56
C ALA A 325 -0.83 14.59 -11.58
N GLY A 326 -1.14 15.70 -12.26
CA GLY A 326 -0.23 16.85 -12.39
C GLY A 326 0.92 16.67 -13.38
N GLN A 327 1.06 15.49 -14.00
CA GLN A 327 1.98 15.27 -15.11
C GLN A 327 1.59 16.13 -16.31
N LYS A 328 2.54 16.88 -16.86
CA LYS A 328 2.29 17.77 -18.01
C LYS A 328 2.70 17.11 -19.32
N THR A 329 3.81 16.37 -19.30
CA THR A 329 4.32 15.70 -20.48
C THR A 329 3.66 14.33 -20.64
N ARG A 330 3.00 14.12 -21.79
CA ARG A 330 2.48 12.80 -22.15
C ARG A 330 3.66 11.88 -22.47
N GLN A 331 3.75 10.77 -21.76
CA GLN A 331 4.80 9.78 -21.99
C GLN A 331 4.69 9.12 -23.36
N SER A 332 5.84 8.74 -23.91
CA SER A 332 5.93 7.88 -25.08
C SER A 332 5.21 6.56 -24.83
N LEU A 333 4.70 5.97 -25.90
CA LEU A 333 4.23 4.58 -25.87
C LEU A 333 5.48 3.70 -25.85
N GLU A 334 5.48 2.72 -24.97
CA GLU A 334 6.52 1.71 -24.89
C GLU A 334 5.95 0.40 -25.41
N ALA A 335 6.57 -0.17 -26.44
CA ALA A 335 6.13 -1.43 -27.03
C ALA A 335 6.52 -2.60 -26.11
N ILE A 336 5.55 -3.48 -25.85
CA ILE A 336 5.74 -4.77 -25.20
C ILE A 336 5.96 -5.79 -26.32
N LEU A 337 7.19 -6.25 -26.48
CA LEU A 337 7.64 -7.10 -27.59
C LEU A 337 8.12 -8.46 -27.09
N ILE A 338 7.85 -9.54 -27.83
CA ILE A 338 8.44 -10.86 -27.58
C ILE A 338 9.11 -11.40 -28.85
N VAL A 339 10.25 -12.07 -28.70
CA VAL A 339 10.90 -12.75 -29.82
C VAL A 339 10.11 -14.03 -30.15
N ARG A 340 9.65 -14.13 -31.39
CA ARG A 340 8.99 -15.34 -31.94
C ARG A 340 9.97 -16.06 -32.86
N THR A 341 10.15 -17.37 -32.66
CA THR A 341 11.17 -18.15 -33.38
C THR A 341 10.73 -19.60 -33.65
N PRO A 342 11.13 -20.22 -34.78
CA PRO A 342 10.86 -21.64 -35.03
C PRO A 342 11.52 -22.59 -34.03
N ASN A 343 12.64 -22.17 -33.42
CA ASN A 343 13.45 -22.97 -32.51
C ASN A 343 13.56 -22.27 -31.14
N PRO A 344 12.46 -22.22 -30.37
CA PRO A 344 12.48 -21.55 -29.08
C PRO A 344 13.46 -22.22 -28.13
N SER A 345 14.04 -21.41 -27.27
CA SER A 345 14.99 -21.86 -26.27
C SER A 345 14.31 -22.74 -25.23
N SER A 346 15.05 -23.70 -24.69
CA SER A 346 14.54 -24.56 -23.62
C SER A 346 14.17 -23.73 -22.39
N PRO A 347 13.05 -24.04 -21.70
CA PRO A 347 12.66 -23.36 -20.45
C PRO A 347 13.76 -23.40 -19.37
N VAL A 348 14.67 -24.38 -19.45
CA VAL A 348 15.73 -24.63 -18.45
C VAL A 348 17.04 -23.87 -18.77
N ASP A 349 17.26 -23.47 -20.03
CA ASP A 349 18.43 -22.64 -20.42
C ASP A 349 18.22 -21.14 -20.08
N ALA A 350 17.16 -20.85 -19.32
CA ALA A 350 16.75 -19.55 -18.79
C ALA A 350 17.64 -19.07 -17.63
N GLY A 351 18.96 -18.96 -17.85
CA GLY A 351 19.88 -18.25 -16.96
C GLY A 351 19.76 -16.73 -17.03
N ALA A 352 18.80 -16.18 -17.78
CA ALA A 352 18.58 -14.75 -17.89
C ALA A 352 17.96 -14.19 -16.59
N VAL A 353 18.52 -13.09 -16.09
CA VAL A 353 18.07 -12.37 -14.90
C VAL A 353 16.58 -12.01 -14.97
N GLU A 354 16.07 -11.67 -16.16
CA GLU A 354 14.66 -11.32 -16.40
C GLU A 354 13.71 -12.47 -16.06
N ASN A 355 13.98 -13.69 -16.53
CA ASN A 355 13.17 -14.88 -16.23
C ASN A 355 13.10 -15.15 -14.72
N ARG A 356 14.22 -14.93 -14.01
CA ARG A 356 14.28 -15.10 -12.55
C ARG A 356 13.46 -14.05 -11.82
N SER A 357 13.43 -12.81 -12.32
CA SER A 357 12.61 -11.75 -11.73
C SER A 357 11.10 -12.01 -11.87
N VAL A 358 10.68 -12.61 -13.00
CA VAL A 358 9.28 -13.01 -13.20
C VAL A 358 8.93 -14.19 -12.31
N LEU A 359 9.81 -15.20 -12.25
CA LEU A 359 9.65 -16.35 -11.34
C LEU A 359 9.52 -15.91 -9.88
N ALA A 360 10.37 -14.97 -9.43
CA ALA A 360 10.31 -14.43 -8.07
C ALA A 360 8.93 -13.81 -7.77
N GLU A 361 8.37 -13.04 -8.70
CA GLU A 361 7.04 -12.44 -8.52
C GLU A 361 5.91 -13.48 -8.60
N GLU A 362 6.02 -14.52 -9.44
CA GLU A 362 5.07 -15.63 -9.46
C GLU A 362 5.05 -16.40 -8.13
N VAL A 363 6.23 -16.67 -7.57
CA VAL A 363 6.41 -17.27 -6.24
C VAL A 363 5.75 -16.43 -5.16
N ARG A 364 6.00 -15.11 -5.17
CA ARG A 364 5.41 -14.18 -4.20
C ARG A 364 3.88 -14.17 -4.24
N ARG A 365 3.31 -14.20 -5.45
CA ARG A 365 1.86 -14.26 -5.65
C ARG A 365 1.30 -15.56 -5.11
N MET A 366 1.92 -16.69 -5.45
CA MET A 366 1.55 -18.01 -4.94
C MET A 366 1.66 -18.10 -3.41
N HIS A 367 2.68 -17.47 -2.81
CA HIS A 367 2.83 -17.36 -1.36
C HIS A 367 1.66 -16.63 -0.72
N ALA A 368 1.29 -15.45 -1.24
CA ALA A 368 0.16 -14.69 -0.73
C ALA A 368 -1.18 -15.44 -0.87
N ASP A 369 -1.39 -16.11 -2.01
CA ASP A 369 -2.56 -16.96 -2.23
C ASP A 369 -2.60 -18.16 -1.26
N THR A 370 -1.43 -18.71 -0.93
CA THR A 370 -1.32 -19.83 0.03
C THR A 370 -1.66 -19.39 1.44
N ILE A 371 -1.13 -18.25 1.90
CA ILE A 371 -1.49 -17.66 3.19
C ILE A 371 -3.00 -17.41 3.25
N ASN A 372 -3.57 -16.80 2.22
CA ASN A 372 -5.01 -16.53 2.17
C ASN A 372 -5.83 -17.82 2.25
N ALA A 373 -5.47 -18.85 1.49
CA ALA A 373 -6.16 -20.14 1.50
C ALA A 373 -6.01 -20.88 2.84
N ALA A 374 -4.83 -20.86 3.45
CA ALA A 374 -4.61 -21.44 4.77
C ALA A 374 -5.42 -20.72 5.85
N SER A 375 -5.52 -19.39 5.78
CA SER A 375 -6.37 -18.61 6.68
C SER A 375 -7.85 -18.94 6.54
N LEU A 376 -8.35 -19.16 5.32
CA LEU A 376 -9.74 -19.60 5.15
C LEU A 376 -10.01 -20.97 5.79
N LEU A 377 -9.04 -21.88 5.80
CA LEU A 377 -9.14 -23.16 6.50
C LEU A 377 -9.11 -22.97 8.02
N ALA A 378 -8.19 -22.14 8.51
CA ALA A 378 -8.06 -21.86 9.94
C ALA A 378 -9.27 -21.08 10.51
N ASP A 379 -9.87 -20.19 9.72
CA ASP A 379 -11.13 -19.50 10.05
C ASP A 379 -12.31 -20.49 10.18
N ASP A 380 -12.24 -21.64 9.50
CA ASP A 380 -13.21 -22.76 9.56
C ASP A 380 -12.81 -23.85 10.59
N GLU A 381 -11.93 -23.50 11.53
CA GLU A 381 -11.41 -24.39 12.59
C GLU A 381 -10.64 -25.63 12.07
N ARG A 382 -10.19 -25.61 10.82
CA ARG A 382 -9.43 -26.70 10.17
C ARG A 382 -7.92 -26.43 10.21
N LEU A 383 -7.39 -26.26 11.42
CA LEU A 383 -5.99 -25.88 11.64
C LEU A 383 -4.98 -26.90 11.10
N GLU A 384 -5.26 -28.20 11.20
CA GLU A 384 -4.32 -29.22 10.69
C GLU A 384 -4.11 -29.09 9.17
N GLU A 385 -5.19 -28.94 8.40
CA GLU A 385 -5.10 -28.73 6.95
C GLU A 385 -4.46 -27.38 6.60
N ALA A 386 -4.73 -26.33 7.39
CA ALA A 386 -4.09 -25.04 7.24
C ALA A 386 -2.57 -25.14 7.44
N ARG A 387 -2.14 -25.86 8.48
CA ARG A 387 -0.72 -26.07 8.81
C ARG A 387 0.00 -26.91 7.77
N GLU A 388 -0.63 -27.98 7.28
CA GLU A 388 -0.10 -28.80 6.17
C GLU A 388 0.16 -27.92 4.95
N ARG A 389 -0.81 -27.08 4.58
CA ARG A 389 -0.67 -26.17 3.44
C ARG A 389 0.46 -25.14 3.61
N ILE A 390 0.67 -24.63 4.82
CA ILE A 390 1.80 -23.72 5.12
C ILE A 390 3.13 -24.48 5.07
N ALA A 391 3.20 -25.71 5.57
CA ALA A 391 4.40 -26.54 5.53
C ALA A 391 4.82 -26.88 4.09
N ASP A 392 3.87 -27.20 3.22
CA ASP A 392 4.12 -27.42 1.79
C ASP A 392 4.69 -26.16 1.12
N ALA A 393 4.13 -24.99 1.45
CA ALA A 393 4.64 -23.72 0.93
C ALA A 393 6.05 -23.39 1.42
N GLN A 394 6.40 -23.78 2.66
CA GLN A 394 7.77 -23.60 3.17
C GLN A 394 8.77 -24.40 2.35
N ASN A 395 8.48 -25.68 2.10
CA ASN A 395 9.33 -26.53 1.28
C ASN A 395 9.48 -25.95 -0.14
N ALA A 396 8.36 -25.48 -0.72
CA ALA A 396 8.37 -24.87 -2.05
C ALA A 396 9.20 -23.58 -2.12
N VAL A 397 9.32 -22.81 -1.02
CA VAL A 397 10.16 -21.61 -0.94
C VAL A 397 11.66 -21.95 -0.82
N GLU A 398 12.01 -23.06 -0.18
CA GLU A 398 13.41 -23.52 -0.07
C GLU A 398 13.99 -24.02 -1.39
N ASP A 399 13.15 -24.58 -2.26
CA ASP A 399 13.55 -25.09 -3.57
C ASP A 399 13.82 -23.97 -4.61
N ILE A 400 13.60 -22.71 -4.25
CA ILE A 400 13.69 -21.58 -5.19
C ILE A 400 15.12 -21.04 -5.26
N VAL A 401 15.72 -21.15 -6.43
CA VAL A 401 17.05 -20.59 -6.71
C VAL A 401 16.91 -19.13 -7.17
N LEU A 402 16.88 -18.19 -6.21
CA LEU A 402 16.91 -16.74 -6.48
C LEU A 402 18.27 -16.08 -6.18
N LEU A 403 19.32 -16.85 -5.92
CA LEU A 403 20.62 -16.37 -5.40
C LEU A 403 21.34 -15.35 -6.29
N ASP A 404 21.03 -15.32 -7.59
CA ASP A 404 21.64 -14.39 -8.56
C ASP A 404 20.83 -13.09 -8.74
N LEU A 405 19.77 -12.86 -7.95
CA LEU A 405 19.03 -11.60 -7.92
C LEU A 405 19.51 -10.75 -6.74
N ASP A 406 19.75 -9.45 -6.96
CA ASP A 406 20.26 -8.51 -5.95
C ASP A 406 19.47 -8.55 -4.63
N ASP A 407 18.15 -8.76 -4.69
CA ASP A 407 17.25 -8.86 -3.52
C ASP A 407 16.65 -10.28 -3.32
N GLY A 408 17.14 -11.29 -4.05
CA GLY A 408 16.55 -12.64 -4.06
C GLY A 408 16.60 -13.34 -2.70
N GLU A 409 17.76 -13.30 -2.04
CA GLU A 409 17.94 -13.88 -0.70
C GLU A 409 17.05 -13.18 0.34
N LYS A 410 16.99 -11.85 0.28
CA LYS A 410 16.13 -11.02 1.15
C LYS A 410 14.66 -11.40 0.97
N MET A 411 14.24 -11.62 -0.28
CA MET A 411 12.89 -12.05 -0.61
C MET A 411 12.55 -13.42 -0.03
N VAL A 412 13.38 -14.44 -0.31
CA VAL A 412 13.18 -15.80 0.22
C VAL A 412 13.14 -15.80 1.74
N ASN A 413 14.05 -15.07 2.40
CA ASN A 413 14.09 -14.97 3.85
C ASN A 413 12.83 -14.33 4.43
N ALA A 414 12.30 -13.28 3.80
CA ALA A 414 11.06 -12.64 4.24
C ALA A 414 9.84 -13.55 4.06
N LEU A 415 9.69 -14.21 2.90
CA LEU A 415 8.58 -15.15 2.68
C LEU A 415 8.62 -16.31 3.68
N ARG A 416 9.81 -16.87 3.93
CA ARG A 416 9.98 -17.93 4.95
C ARG A 416 9.60 -17.45 6.35
N ALA A 417 10.04 -16.26 6.74
CA ALA A 417 9.70 -15.68 8.04
C ALA A 417 8.18 -15.50 8.21
N GLU A 418 7.49 -15.06 7.16
CA GLU A 418 6.03 -14.92 7.16
C GLU A 418 5.30 -16.25 7.39
N LEU A 419 5.72 -17.32 6.69
CA LEU A 419 5.14 -18.65 6.87
C LEU A 419 5.42 -19.21 8.28
N LEU A 420 6.65 -19.05 8.78
CA LEU A 420 7.03 -19.52 10.12
C LEU A 420 6.21 -18.82 11.21
N GLN A 421 6.04 -17.50 11.10
CA GLN A 421 5.27 -16.74 12.07
C GLN A 421 3.79 -17.14 12.07
N LEU A 422 3.19 -17.28 10.88
CA LEU A 422 1.81 -17.71 10.76
C LEU A 422 1.60 -19.13 11.29
N LEU A 423 2.54 -20.05 11.03
CA LEU A 423 2.51 -21.40 11.55
C LEU A 423 2.56 -21.42 13.08
N ALA A 424 3.39 -20.56 13.70
CA ALA A 424 3.43 -20.41 15.15
C ALA A 424 2.09 -19.91 15.71
N PHE A 425 1.39 -19.03 14.98
CA PHE A 425 0.06 -18.58 15.37
C PHE A 425 -1.05 -19.61 15.13
N MET A 426 -0.79 -20.71 14.44
CA MET A 426 -1.73 -21.81 14.23
C MET A 426 -1.59 -22.94 15.27
N GLU A 427 -0.91 -22.71 16.40
CA GLU A 427 -0.80 -23.70 17.49
C GLU A 427 -2.16 -24.06 18.10
N SER A 428 -3.06 -23.09 18.24
CA SER A 428 -4.44 -23.29 18.69
C SER A 428 -5.38 -22.30 18.01
N GLN A 429 -6.68 -22.60 18.04
CA GLN A 429 -7.68 -21.71 17.43
C GLN A 429 -7.74 -20.34 18.13
N GLU A 430 -7.51 -20.32 19.44
CA GLU A 430 -7.47 -19.10 20.24
C GLU A 430 -6.31 -18.19 19.80
N ILE A 431 -5.09 -18.74 19.71
CA ILE A 431 -3.91 -17.99 19.24
C ILE A 431 -4.11 -17.53 17.79
N TYR A 432 -4.67 -18.38 16.95
CA TYR A 432 -4.94 -18.02 15.56
C TYR A 432 -5.94 -16.86 15.48
N ASN A 433 -7.06 -16.93 16.20
CA ASN A 433 -8.07 -15.87 16.17
C ASN A 433 -7.51 -14.53 16.66
N GLU A 434 -6.69 -14.55 17.72
CA GLU A 434 -6.12 -13.33 18.31
C GLU A 434 -4.94 -12.76 17.49
N ARG A 435 -4.14 -13.62 16.86
CA ARG A 435 -2.85 -13.22 16.27
C ARG A 435 -2.71 -13.68 14.82
N GLY A 436 -3.03 -14.93 14.50
CA GLY A 436 -2.89 -15.52 13.17
C GLY A 436 -3.80 -14.90 12.10
N HIS A 437 -5.07 -14.71 12.41
CA HIS A 437 -6.07 -14.10 11.53
C HIS A 437 -5.72 -12.66 11.16
N PRO A 438 -5.50 -11.72 12.12
CA PRO A 438 -5.08 -10.37 11.78
C PRO A 438 -3.72 -10.32 11.06
N TYR A 439 -2.78 -11.19 11.43
CA TYR A 439 -1.48 -11.32 10.77
C TYR A 439 -1.62 -11.67 9.29
N ALA A 440 -2.43 -12.69 8.98
CA ALA A 440 -2.64 -13.14 7.63
C ALA A 440 -3.36 -12.08 6.79
N LEU A 441 -4.39 -11.42 7.33
CA LEU A 441 -5.07 -10.31 6.63
C LEU A 441 -4.12 -9.17 6.28
N ALA A 442 -3.26 -8.75 7.22
CA ALA A 442 -2.27 -7.71 6.99
C ALA A 442 -1.19 -8.16 5.98
N THR A 443 -0.76 -9.43 6.04
CA THR A 443 0.23 -10.01 5.11
C THR A 443 -0.31 -10.08 3.68
N VAL A 444 -1.51 -10.61 3.50
CA VAL A 444 -2.18 -10.67 2.19
C VAL A 444 -2.42 -9.27 1.65
N THR A 445 -2.85 -8.32 2.47
CA THR A 445 -3.03 -6.92 2.06
C THR A 445 -1.70 -6.29 1.65
N SER A 446 -0.64 -6.54 2.41
CA SER A 446 0.71 -6.06 2.13
C SER A 446 1.22 -6.56 0.78
N HIS A 447 1.02 -7.84 0.47
CA HIS A 447 1.37 -8.45 -0.82
C HIS A 447 0.47 -8.00 -1.97
N GLY A 448 -0.84 -8.00 -1.78
CA GLY A 448 -1.81 -7.59 -2.82
C GLY A 448 -1.65 -6.12 -3.20
N ARG A 449 -1.33 -5.28 -2.23
CA ARG A 449 -1.01 -3.86 -2.43
C ARG A 449 0.46 -3.60 -2.59
N GLN A 450 1.38 -4.58 -2.61
CA GLN A 450 2.84 -4.37 -2.61
C GLN A 450 3.29 -3.15 -1.78
N ARG A 451 2.77 -3.07 -0.56
CA ARG A 451 2.94 -1.96 0.39
C ARG A 451 3.19 -2.50 1.78
N THR A 452 3.90 -1.76 2.60
CA THR A 452 3.97 -2.06 4.03
C THR A 452 2.58 -1.98 4.67
N ALA A 453 2.26 -3.01 5.44
CA ALA A 453 1.13 -3.04 6.37
C ALA A 453 1.63 -3.72 7.63
N ALA A 454 1.29 -3.18 8.81
CA ALA A 454 1.78 -3.76 10.05
C ALA A 454 1.00 -5.03 10.38
N ARG A 455 1.70 -6.10 10.71
CA ARG A 455 1.10 -7.43 10.94
C ARG A 455 1.02 -7.81 12.41
N GLY A 456 1.60 -6.99 13.29
CA GLY A 456 1.78 -7.34 14.70
C GLY A 456 2.90 -8.37 14.91
N ASP A 457 3.94 -8.30 14.07
CA ASP A 457 5.10 -9.18 14.13
C ASP A 457 5.79 -9.12 15.50
N GLU A 458 6.26 -10.26 15.99
CA GLU A 458 7.20 -10.33 17.11
C GLU A 458 8.63 -10.25 16.59
N GLY A 459 9.37 -9.20 17.00
CA GLY A 459 10.76 -9.00 16.60
C GLY A 459 10.92 -8.27 15.26
N GLU A 460 12.13 -8.30 14.71
CA GLU A 460 12.45 -7.65 13.43
C GLU A 460 12.12 -8.59 12.25
N VAL A 461 10.84 -8.64 11.88
CA VAL A 461 10.44 -9.32 10.64
C VAL A 461 10.66 -8.38 9.45
N MET A 462 11.42 -8.85 8.47
CA MET A 462 11.73 -8.10 7.26
C MET A 462 10.47 -7.80 6.44
N CYS A 463 10.13 -6.53 6.27
CA CYS A 463 9.04 -6.10 5.39
C CYS A 463 9.57 -5.82 3.98
N LEU A 464 9.13 -6.60 3.00
CA LEU A 464 9.60 -6.50 1.60
C LEU A 464 9.38 -5.14 0.95
N TYR A 465 8.32 -4.44 1.37
CA TYR A 465 7.86 -3.20 0.74
C TYR A 465 8.23 -1.94 1.54
N ALA A 466 9.02 -2.08 2.61
CA ALA A 466 9.43 -0.94 3.41
C ALA A 466 10.50 -0.12 2.69
N THR A 467 10.25 1.19 2.54
CA THR A 467 11.24 2.13 2.01
C THR A 467 12.20 2.60 3.12
N PRO A 468 13.38 3.16 2.79
CA PRO A 468 14.29 3.71 3.79
C PRO A 468 13.62 4.70 4.74
N ARG A 469 12.75 5.58 4.23
CA ARG A 469 11.98 6.53 5.04
C ARG A 469 11.04 5.83 6.03
N MET A 470 10.34 4.79 5.61
CA MET A 470 9.45 4.03 6.50
C MET A 470 10.24 3.39 7.65
N ASN A 471 11.42 2.84 7.35
CA ASN A 471 12.29 2.26 8.38
C ASN A 471 12.86 3.32 9.32
N ALA A 472 13.26 4.49 8.80
CA ALA A 472 13.71 5.60 9.65
C ALA A 472 12.60 6.07 10.60
N TYR A 473 11.36 6.16 10.11
CA TYR A 473 10.21 6.55 10.92
C TYR A 473 9.87 5.51 11.97
N LEU A 474 10.00 4.22 11.65
CA LEU A 474 9.86 3.13 12.60
C LEU A 474 10.85 3.27 13.76
N GLU A 475 12.13 3.47 13.46
CA GLU A 475 13.18 3.63 14.49
C GLU A 475 12.94 4.89 15.33
N GLN A 476 12.49 5.96 14.71
CA GLN A 476 12.14 7.19 15.40
C GLN A 476 10.92 7.01 16.32
N ALA A 477 9.92 6.24 15.89
CA ALA A 477 8.74 5.94 16.69
C ALA A 477 9.10 5.08 17.91
N LYS A 478 9.98 4.07 17.74
CA LYS A 478 10.56 3.31 18.86
C LYS A 478 11.22 4.22 19.89
N ARG A 479 12.08 5.16 19.46
CA ARG A 479 12.72 6.15 20.35
C ARG A 479 11.71 7.06 21.05
N PHE A 480 10.69 7.52 20.32
CA PHE A 480 9.64 8.37 20.89
C PHE A 480 8.84 7.63 21.98
N GLU A 481 8.60 6.33 21.83
CA GLU A 481 7.96 5.54 22.88
C GLU A 481 8.82 5.36 24.12
N GLU A 482 10.12 5.15 23.94
CA GLU A 482 11.07 5.04 25.05
C GLU A 482 11.21 6.39 25.79
N ASN A 483 11.25 7.49 25.05
CA ASN A 483 11.40 8.84 25.61
C ASN A 483 10.57 9.89 24.85
N PRO A 484 9.28 10.09 25.21
CA PRO A 484 8.40 11.04 24.53
C PRO A 484 8.82 12.52 24.63
N LYS A 485 9.80 12.83 25.49
CA LYS A 485 10.33 14.19 25.67
C LYS A 485 11.55 14.48 24.79
N GLU A 486 12.10 13.47 24.13
CA GLU A 486 13.25 13.64 23.25
C GLU A 486 12.85 14.42 22.00
N PRO A 487 13.63 15.44 21.59
CA PRO A 487 13.40 16.10 20.31
C PRO A 487 13.63 15.10 19.18
N MET A 488 12.59 14.89 18.39
CA MET A 488 12.65 14.05 17.20
C MET A 488 12.95 14.90 15.96
N PRO A 489 13.65 14.35 14.95
CA PRO A 489 13.81 15.01 13.66
C PRO A 489 12.45 15.39 13.08
N THR A 490 12.33 16.57 12.48
CA THR A 490 11.16 16.95 11.69
C THR A 490 11.18 16.26 10.34
N ALA A 491 10.05 16.25 9.62
CA ALA A 491 10.03 15.74 8.25
C ALA A 491 10.98 16.50 7.31
N ASP A 492 11.29 17.78 7.59
CA ASP A 492 12.24 18.56 6.82
C ASP A 492 13.69 18.13 7.11
N ASP A 493 14.03 17.89 8.40
CA ASP A 493 15.35 17.35 8.80
C ASP A 493 15.59 15.97 8.18
N ASP A 494 14.54 15.15 8.13
CA ASP A 494 14.54 13.83 7.51
C ASP A 494 14.87 13.95 6.00
N VAL A 495 14.31 14.94 5.29
CA VAL A 495 14.62 15.19 3.86
C VAL A 495 16.05 15.63 3.66
N GLU A 496 16.56 16.55 4.47
CA GLU A 496 17.96 16.99 4.38
C GLU A 496 18.94 15.83 4.55
N GLY A 497 18.67 14.92 5.50
CA GLY A 497 19.51 13.75 5.76
C GLY A 497 19.50 12.68 4.65
N GLU A 498 18.51 12.66 3.75
CA GLU A 498 18.49 11.77 2.58
C GLU A 498 19.23 12.34 1.36
N ILE A 499 19.41 13.66 1.32
CA ILE A 499 20.06 14.37 0.20
C ILE A 499 21.57 14.55 0.46
N SER A 500 21.99 14.57 1.74
CA SER A 500 23.39 14.63 2.19
C SER A 500 24.09 13.28 2.12
#